data_AF-A0A7Z0PXB2-F1
#
_entry.id   AF-A0A7Z0PXB2-F1
#
_cell.length_a   1.000
_cell.length_b   1.000
_cell.length_c   1.000
_cell.angle_alpha   90.00
_cell.angle_beta   90.00
_cell.angle_gamma   90.00
#
_symmetry.space_group_name_H-M   'P 1'
#
loop_
_entity.id
_entity.type
_entity.pdbx_description
1 polymer ?
#
loop_
_entity_poly.entity_id
_entity_poly.type
_entity_poly.pdbx_seq_one_letter_code
_entity_poly.pdbx_strand_id
1 'polypeptide(L)' 'MPPPVPWDGDEPYAPIGLPLVDLLDRVLGAGVVVSGDLVLAIADVPLVRVSLHALLCSVSARVPSPWADSGPL' A
#
# COMPACT_ATOMS: atom_id res chain seq x y z
N MET A 1 -23.29 10.63 21.67
CA MET A 1 -23.02 9.84 20.46
C MET A 1 -21.63 10.23 19.99
N PRO A 2 -20.64 9.31 19.95
CA PRO A 2 -19.34 9.63 19.37
C PRO A 2 -19.51 9.99 17.88
N PRO A 3 -18.66 10.87 17.31
CA PRO A 3 -18.72 11.17 15.89
C PRO A 3 -18.47 9.88 15.09
N PRO A 4 -19.16 9.67 13.95
CA PRO A 4 -18.92 8.50 13.10
C PRO A 4 -17.46 8.46 12.68
N VAL A 5 -16.83 7.30 12.82
CA VAL A 5 -15.43 7.08 12.48
C VAL A 5 -15.35 7.04 10.94
N PRO A 6 -14.44 7.78 10.29
CA PRO A 6 -14.43 7.97 8.83
C PRO A 6 -14.21 6.70 7.99
N TRP A 7 -13.94 5.57 8.65
CA TRP A 7 -13.72 4.26 8.03
C TRP A 7 -15.00 3.39 7.97
N ASP A 8 -16.11 3.84 8.58
CA ASP A 8 -17.41 3.14 8.57
C ASP A 8 -18.28 3.49 7.34
N GLY A 9 -17.71 4.20 6.37
CA GLY A 9 -18.42 4.63 5.16
C GLY A 9 -18.27 3.63 4.01
N ASP A 10 -19.39 3.11 3.55
CA ASP A 10 -19.56 2.40 2.27
C ASP A 10 -19.49 3.40 1.08
N GLU A 11 -18.67 4.45 1.18
CA GLU A 11 -18.57 5.51 0.16
C GLU A 11 -17.25 5.44 -0.62
N PRO A 12 -17.30 5.30 -1.95
CA PRO A 12 -16.13 4.93 -2.73
C PRO A 12 -15.33 6.17 -3.09
N TYR A 13 -14.12 6.30 -2.55
CA TYR A 13 -13.14 7.27 -3.07
C TYR A 13 -12.31 6.62 -4.19
N ALA A 14 -13.00 6.21 -5.25
CA ALA A 14 -12.50 5.73 -6.54
C ALA A 14 -13.66 5.91 -7.55
N PRO A 15 -13.49 5.81 -8.88
CA PRO A 15 -14.61 5.91 -9.82
C PRO A 15 -15.76 5.01 -9.34
N ILE A 16 -16.85 5.65 -8.90
CA ILE A 16 -17.71 5.15 -7.80
C ILE A 16 -18.50 3.92 -8.27
N GLY A 17 -18.06 2.72 -7.85
CA GLY A 17 -18.73 1.44 -8.17
C GLY A 17 -17.88 0.16 -8.05
N LEU A 18 -16.59 0.24 -7.68
CA LEU A 18 -15.74 -0.93 -7.45
C LEU A 18 -15.33 -0.99 -5.99
N PRO A 19 -15.48 -2.14 -5.29
CA PRO A 19 -15.03 -2.25 -3.91
C PRO A 19 -13.49 -2.12 -3.88
N LEU A 20 -12.97 -1.46 -2.85
CA LEU A 20 -11.52 -1.17 -2.73
C LEU A 20 -10.67 -2.43 -2.89
N VAL A 21 -11.17 -3.58 -2.42
CA VAL A 21 -10.53 -4.89 -2.56
C VAL A 21 -10.35 -5.32 -4.01
N ASP A 22 -11.31 -5.05 -4.92
CA ASP A 22 -11.20 -5.41 -6.34
C ASP A 22 -10.26 -4.46 -7.07
N LEU A 23 -10.24 -3.19 -6.67
CA LEU A 23 -9.27 -2.22 -7.18
C LEU A 23 -7.85 -2.59 -6.72
N LEU A 24 -7.70 -2.94 -5.44
CA LEU A 24 -6.46 -3.47 -4.89
C LEU A 24 -6.05 -4.76 -5.59
N ASP A 25 -6.94 -5.74 -5.76
CA ASP A 25 -6.65 -7.01 -6.44
C ASP A 25 -6.23 -6.78 -7.90
N ARG A 26 -6.89 -5.86 -8.61
CA ARG A 26 -6.52 -5.53 -9.99
C ARG A 26 -5.19 -4.77 -10.08
N VAL A 27 -4.90 -3.87 -9.14
CA VAL A 27 -3.63 -3.16 -9.03
C VAL A 27 -2.50 -4.13 -8.65
N LEU A 28 -2.75 -5.01 -7.69
CA LEU A 28 -1.80 -6.02 -7.21
C LEU A 28 -1.57 -7.14 -8.25
N GLY A 29 -2.59 -7.49 -9.04
CA GLY A 29 -2.55 -8.49 -10.10
C GLY A 29 -1.92 -7.97 -11.39
N ALA A 30 -2.13 -6.69 -11.75
CA ALA A 30 -1.47 -6.07 -12.89
C ALA A 30 -0.02 -5.63 -12.58
N GLY A 31 0.27 -5.34 -11.31
CA GLY A 31 1.53 -4.76 -10.87
C GLY A 31 1.56 -3.25 -11.12
N VAL A 32 1.89 -2.47 -10.08
CA VAL A 32 2.02 -1.00 -10.17
C VAL A 32 3.42 -0.58 -9.81
N VAL A 33 4.05 0.23 -10.67
CA VAL A 33 5.34 0.86 -10.37
C VAL A 33 5.08 2.17 -9.63
N VAL A 34 5.56 2.27 -8.39
CA VAL A 34 5.55 3.48 -7.58
C VAL A 34 6.94 4.12 -7.65
N SER A 35 6.97 5.40 -8.00
CA SER A 35 8.19 6.21 -7.98
C SER A 35 8.00 7.41 -7.07
N GLY A 36 9.02 7.76 -6.27
CA GLY A 36 8.95 8.88 -5.35
C GLY A 36 10.21 9.01 -4.50
N ASP A 37 10.15 9.88 -3.50
CA ASP A 37 11.23 10.08 -2.54
C ASP A 37 10.72 9.92 -1.11
N LEU A 38 11.51 9.26 -0.26
CA LEU A 38 11.29 9.14 1.17
C LEU A 38 12.43 9.84 1.91
N VAL A 39 12.10 10.65 2.91
CA VAL A 39 13.09 11.27 3.79
C VAL A 39 12.93 10.70 5.19
N LEU A 40 14.00 10.11 5.72
CA LEU A 40 14.07 9.64 7.09
C LEU A 40 14.64 10.75 7.96
N ALA A 41 13.87 11.16 8.97
CA ALA A 41 14.22 12.22 9.89
C ALA A 41 14.17 11.73 11.35
N ILE A 42 15.00 12.33 12.20
CA ILE A 42 14.98 12.11 13.65
C ILE A 42 14.87 13.48 14.32
N ALA A 43 13.90 13.63 15.23
CA ALA A 43 13.66 14.90 15.91
C ALA A 43 13.56 16.09 14.93
N ASP A 44 12.78 15.91 13.87
CA ASP A 44 12.57 16.89 12.80
C ASP A 44 13.82 17.24 11.96
N VAL A 45 14.94 16.55 12.17
CA VAL A 45 16.17 16.71 11.38
C VAL A 45 16.21 15.63 10.28
N PRO A 46 16.19 16.01 8.98
CA PRO A 46 16.30 15.05 7.88
C PRO A 46 17.73 14.49 7.81
N LEU A 47 17.87 13.16 7.74
CA LEU A 47 19.17 12.47 7.73
C LEU A 47 19.43 11.76 6.41
N VAL A 48 18.43 11.07 5.88
CA VAL A 48 18.60 10.20 4.70
C VAL A 48 17.46 10.48 3.74
N ARG A 49 17.79 10.67 2.46
CA ARG A 49 16.84 10.70 1.35
C ARG A 49 17.00 9.43 0.53
N VAL A 50 15.90 8.74 0.31
CA VAL A 50 15.81 7.50 -0.46
C VAL A 50 14.92 7.76 -1.66
N SER A 51 15.47 7.62 -2.87
CA SER A 51 14.67 7.62 -4.09
C SER A 51 14.12 6.21 -4.31
N LEU A 52 12.80 6.10 -4.30
CA LEU A 52 12.05 4.86 -4.38
C LEU A 52 11.61 4.62 -5.82
N HIS A 53 11.93 3.44 -6.33
CA HIS A 53 11.33 2.84 -7.51
C HIS A 53 10.90 1.42 -7.13
N ALA A 54 9.64 1.26 -6.74
CA ALA A 54 9.11 0.01 -6.21
C ALA A 54 8.04 -0.56 -7.13
N LEU A 55 8.07 -1.87 -7.38
CA LEU A 55 6.97 -2.59 -8.01
C LEU A 55 6.08 -3.18 -6.92
N LEU A 56 4.85 -2.71 -6.83
CA LEU A 56 3.80 -3.28 -5.99
C LEU A 56 3.10 -4.39 -6.78
N CYS A 57 3.21 -5.62 -6.32
CA CYS A 57 2.52 -6.77 -6.90
C CYS A 57 2.18 -7.79 -5.80
N SER A 58 1.25 -8.71 -6.08
CA SER A 58 0.90 -9.78 -5.15
C SER A 58 2.06 -10.77 -4.97
N VAL A 59 2.22 -11.29 -3.75
CA VAL A 59 3.19 -12.35 -3.47
C VAL A 59 2.74 -13.64 -4.16
N SER A 60 3.64 -14.26 -4.89
CA SER A 60 3.37 -15.50 -5.62
C SER A 60 4.62 -16.36 -5.71
N ALA A 61 4.49 -17.60 -6.19
CA ALA A 61 5.66 -18.46 -6.41
C ALA A 61 6.70 -17.84 -7.38
N ARG A 62 6.28 -16.93 -8.27
CA ARG A 62 7.18 -16.20 -9.18
C ARG A 62 7.84 -14.98 -8.53
N VAL A 63 7.18 -14.38 -7.54
CA VAL A 63 7.67 -13.21 -6.79
C VAL A 63 7.46 -13.51 -5.30
N PRO A 64 8.37 -14.27 -4.69
CA PRO A 64 8.23 -14.68 -3.29
C PRO A 64 8.42 -13.48 -2.36
N SER A 65 7.83 -13.55 -1.17
CA SER A 65 8.08 -12.57 -0.11
C SER A 65 9.58 -12.54 0.21
N PRO A 66 10.20 -11.35 0.28
CA PRO A 66 11.61 -11.22 0.67
C PRO A 66 11.83 -11.49 2.17
N TRP A 67 10.77 -11.44 2.98
CA TRP A 67 10.84 -11.81 4.39
C TRP A 67 10.54 -13.30 4.53
N ALA A 68 11.44 -14.01 5.22
CA ALA A 68 11.27 -15.42 5.53
C ALA A 68 10.04 -15.60 6.44
N ASP A 69 9.04 -16.32 5.94
CA ASP A 69 7.84 -16.77 6.66
C ASP A 69 7.15 -15.70 7.52
N SER A 70 6.25 -14.94 6.90
CA SER A 70 5.11 -14.40 7.66
C SER A 70 4.33 -15.61 8.19
N GLY A 71 4.56 -15.95 9.46
CA GLY A 71 3.89 -17.08 10.14
C GLY A 71 2.36 -17.01 10.04
N PRO A 72 1.67 -18.11 10.36
CA PRO A 72 0.24 -18.25 10.08
C PRO A 72 -0.56 -17.15 10.79
N LEU A 73 -1.30 -16.37 10.00
CA LEU A 73 -2.38 -15.49 10.48
C LEU A 73 -3.62 -16.32 10.79
#